data_AF-A0A9E7EDL4-F1
#
_entry.id   AF-A0A9E7EDL4-F1
#
_cell.length_a   1.000
_cell.length_b   1.000
_cell.length_c   1.000
_cell.angle_alpha   90.00
_cell.angle_beta   90.00
_cell.angle_gamma   90.00
#
_symmetry.space_group_name_H-M   'P 1'
#
loop_
_entity.id
_entity.type
_entity.pdbx_description
1 polymer ?
#
loop_
_entity_poly.entity_id
_entity_poly.type
_entity_poly.pdbx_seq_one_letter_code
_entity_poly.pdbx_strand_id
1 'polypeptide(L)'
;MTEAVVRKKPGMASVREMPVLQDGPPPGGFPPVRYARRIPSKGPSAVAIFLAAVGAFSWGMYQVGQGNRVRRSVDGLLPDPTSLPRPRLKHDACVKSRIDGYSGLEGSYDDMEDVMFLKCELKEEKYAARRAILPILQAEEDERFVKEWNKYLEEEARIMKDVPGWKVGESVYNSGKWVPPSTGELRPDVW
;
A
#
# COMPACT_ATOMS: atom_id res chain seq x y z
N MET A 1 58.75 35.44 66.93
CA MET A 1 59.58 36.11 65.90
C MET A 1 60.47 35.10 65.14
N THR A 2 59.99 33.92 64.76
CA THR A 2 60.80 32.88 64.07
C THR A 2 60.54 32.79 62.56
N GLU A 3 59.41 33.30 62.08
CA GLU A 3 59.00 33.27 60.66
C GLU A 3 60.05 33.88 59.72
N ALA A 4 60.76 34.93 60.16
CA ALA A 4 61.81 35.59 59.38
C ALA A 4 63.03 34.69 59.11
N VAL A 5 63.28 33.69 59.97
CA VAL A 5 64.36 32.72 59.80
C VAL A 5 63.95 31.60 58.85
N VAL A 6 62.68 31.20 58.88
CA VAL A 6 62.13 30.07 58.10
C VAL A 6 61.94 30.44 56.62
N ARG A 7 61.43 31.65 56.31
CA ARG A 7 61.09 32.07 54.93
C ARG A 7 62.21 32.85 54.21
N LYS A 8 63.41 32.83 54.77
CA LYS A 8 64.56 33.69 54.43
C LYS A 8 64.85 33.72 52.92
N LYS A 9 64.84 34.93 52.32
CA LYS A 9 65.43 35.20 50.99
C LYS A 9 66.82 35.85 51.17
N PRO A 10 67.85 35.45 50.40
CA PRO A 10 69.16 36.06 50.47
C PRO A 10 69.08 37.55 50.04
N GLY A 11 69.61 38.47 50.85
CA GLY A 11 69.66 39.91 50.55
C GLY A 11 68.53 40.78 51.11
N MET A 12 67.70 40.27 52.02
CA MET A 12 66.56 41.00 52.60
C MET A 12 67.02 42.02 53.67
N ALA A 13 66.61 43.29 53.55
CA ALA A 13 67.03 44.37 54.45
C ALA A 13 66.04 44.60 55.61
N SER A 14 64.76 44.26 55.43
CA SER A 14 63.71 44.46 56.43
C SER A 14 62.64 43.36 56.40
N VAL A 15 61.93 43.14 57.51
CA VAL A 15 60.90 42.09 57.65
C VAL A 15 59.75 42.21 56.65
N ARG A 16 59.50 43.40 56.09
CA ARG A 16 58.41 43.67 55.13
C ARG A 16 58.64 43.04 53.75
N GLU A 17 59.88 42.71 53.41
CA GLU A 17 60.29 42.12 52.12
C GLU A 17 60.23 40.59 52.12
N MET A 18 59.71 39.99 53.20
CA MET A 18 59.60 38.54 53.33
C MET A 18 58.68 37.98 52.24
N PRO A 19 59.07 36.92 51.52
CA PRO A 19 58.23 36.36 50.47
C PRO A 19 56.96 35.76 51.05
N VAL A 20 55.82 36.16 50.49
CA VAL A 20 54.52 35.53 50.71
C VAL A 20 54.09 34.94 49.38
N LEU A 21 54.20 33.62 49.25
CA LEU A 21 53.66 32.88 48.11
C LEU A 21 52.27 32.39 48.51
N GLN A 22 51.24 33.13 48.12
CA GLN A 22 49.84 32.77 48.33
C GLN A 22 49.28 32.16 47.05
N ASP A 23 48.44 31.13 47.18
CA ASP A 23 47.70 30.58 46.06
C ASP A 23 46.69 31.63 45.57
N GLY A 24 46.96 32.17 44.40
CA GLY A 24 46.14 33.18 43.75
C GLY A 24 45.82 32.79 42.31
N PRO A 25 44.83 33.45 41.68
CA PRO A 25 44.65 33.30 40.26
C PRO A 25 45.95 33.69 39.53
N PRO A 26 46.27 33.06 38.39
CA PRO A 26 47.42 33.44 37.62
C PRO A 26 47.30 34.92 37.20
N PRO A 27 48.43 35.63 37.00
CA PRO A 27 48.39 36.99 36.46
C PRO A 27 47.70 36.96 35.09
N GLY A 28 46.48 37.52 35.01
CA GLY A 28 45.60 37.44 33.82
C GLY A 28 44.26 36.73 34.05
N GLY A 29 44.05 36.08 35.20
CA GLY A 29 42.77 35.46 35.57
C GLY A 29 42.46 34.14 34.82
N PHE A 30 41.30 33.56 35.11
CA PHE A 30 40.82 32.35 34.44
C PHE A 30 40.07 32.70 33.15
N PRO A 31 40.05 31.78 32.16
CA PRO A 31 39.25 31.98 30.96
C PRO A 31 37.75 32.14 31.31
N PRO A 32 37.00 32.95 30.55
CA PRO A 32 35.60 33.23 30.85
C PRO A 32 34.75 31.96 30.73
N VAL A 33 34.17 31.52 31.85
CA VAL A 33 33.26 30.37 31.89
C VAL A 33 31.91 30.77 31.34
N ARG A 34 31.43 30.05 30.31
CA ARG A 34 30.11 30.30 29.71
C ARG A 34 29.03 29.65 30.57
N TYR A 35 28.28 30.47 31.31
CA TYR A 35 27.20 30.02 32.20
C TYR A 35 25.80 30.04 31.55
N ALA A 36 25.64 30.75 30.43
CA ALA A 36 24.34 30.92 29.78
C ALA A 36 23.93 29.72 28.91
N ARG A 37 22.66 29.30 28.99
CA ARG A 37 22.08 28.28 28.13
C ARG A 37 21.93 28.81 26.70
N ARG A 38 22.62 28.19 25.74
CA ARG A 38 22.56 28.53 24.31
C ARG A 38 22.03 27.34 23.52
N ILE A 39 20.72 27.23 23.43
CA ILE A 39 20.10 26.22 22.57
C ILE A 39 19.95 26.81 21.16
N PRO A 40 20.59 26.23 20.14
CA PRO A 40 20.43 26.68 18.76
C PRO A 40 19.09 26.21 18.19
N SER A 41 18.20 27.14 17.83
CA SER A 41 16.94 26.84 17.13
C SER A 41 17.15 26.75 15.62
N LYS A 42 17.90 25.75 15.14
CA LYS A 42 18.27 25.57 13.72
C LYS A 42 17.22 24.78 12.89
N GLY A 43 15.94 24.88 13.24
CA GLY A 43 14.86 24.21 12.50
C GLY A 43 14.42 25.01 11.27
N PRO A 44 13.81 24.36 10.27
CA PRO A 44 13.13 25.06 9.19
C PRO A 44 12.02 25.95 9.75
N SER A 45 11.81 27.11 9.11
CA SER A 45 10.75 28.02 9.52
C SER A 45 9.38 27.35 9.38
N ALA A 46 8.40 27.79 10.17
CA ALA A 46 7.04 27.24 10.10
C ALA A 46 6.49 27.26 8.66
N VAL A 47 6.70 28.37 7.95
CA VAL A 47 6.29 28.53 6.55
C VAL A 47 6.94 27.49 5.63
N ALA A 48 8.22 27.19 5.83
CA ALA A 48 8.91 26.16 5.03
C ALA A 48 8.30 24.77 5.22
N ILE A 49 7.94 24.42 6.47
CA ILE A 49 7.29 23.13 6.77
C ILE A 49 5.90 23.07 6.12
N PHE A 50 5.11 24.15 6.22
CA PHE A 50 3.78 24.21 5.62
C PHE A 50 3.82 24.08 4.09
N LEU A 51 4.72 24.80 3.42
CA LEU A 51 4.84 24.71 1.97
C LEU A 51 5.30 23.32 1.50
N ALA A 52 6.22 22.69 2.24
CA ALA A 52 6.64 21.33 1.94
C ALA A 52 5.48 20.32 2.07
N ALA A 53 4.67 20.44 3.14
CA ALA A 53 3.52 19.57 3.35
C ALA A 53 2.44 19.75 2.26
N VAL A 54 2.09 20.99 1.93
CA VAL A 54 1.10 21.28 0.88
C VAL A 54 1.61 20.88 -0.51
N GLY A 55 2.90 21.10 -0.79
CA GLY A 55 3.53 20.65 -2.03
C GLY A 55 3.50 19.14 -2.19
N ALA A 56 3.89 18.40 -1.16
CA ALA A 56 3.84 16.94 -1.15
C ALA A 56 2.41 16.40 -1.28
N PHE A 57 1.44 17.01 -0.60
CA PHE A 57 0.04 16.60 -0.65
C PHE A 57 -0.59 16.87 -2.02
N SER A 58 -0.39 18.08 -2.57
CA SER A 58 -0.91 18.43 -3.90
C SER A 58 -0.32 17.55 -5.00
N TRP A 59 0.99 17.29 -4.96
CA TRP A 59 1.65 16.35 -5.87
C TRP A 59 1.15 14.91 -5.68
N GLY A 60 1.01 14.44 -4.44
CA GLY A 60 0.46 13.12 -4.14
C GLY A 60 -0.95 12.93 -4.69
N MET A 61 -1.81 13.94 -4.53
CA MET A 61 -3.17 13.91 -5.07
C MET A 61 -3.20 13.96 -6.59
N TYR A 62 -2.27 14.69 -7.22
CA TYR A 62 -2.10 14.67 -8.68
C TYR A 62 -1.74 13.26 -9.17
N GLN A 63 -0.77 12.59 -8.55
CA GLN A 63 -0.36 11.23 -8.91
C GLN A 63 -1.48 10.20 -8.66
N VAL A 64 -2.24 10.33 -7.57
CA VAL A 64 -3.43 9.50 -7.32
C VAL A 64 -4.49 9.74 -8.41
N GLY A 65 -4.66 10.98 -8.87
CA GLY A 65 -5.53 11.33 -9.98
C GLY A 65 -5.13 10.62 -11.26
N GLN A 66 -3.86 10.68 -11.65
CA GLN A 66 -3.34 9.98 -12.83
C GLN A 66 -3.49 8.46 -12.71
N GLY A 67 -3.14 7.88 -11.57
CA GLY A 67 -3.33 6.44 -11.30
C GLY A 67 -4.79 6.01 -11.35
N ASN A 68 -5.72 6.83 -10.85
CA ASN A 68 -7.15 6.54 -10.91
C ASN A 68 -7.71 6.70 -12.33
N ARG A 69 -7.16 7.59 -13.17
CA ARG A 69 -7.54 7.67 -14.59
C ARG A 69 -7.13 6.42 -15.35
N VAL A 70 -5.93 5.90 -15.10
CA VAL A 70 -5.44 4.64 -15.68
C VAL A 70 -6.27 3.44 -15.20
N ARG A 71 -6.60 3.36 -13.90
CA ARG A 71 -7.50 2.33 -13.37
C ARG A 71 -8.90 2.40 -14.00
N ARG A 72 -9.46 3.60 -14.15
CA ARG A 72 -10.78 3.81 -14.77
C ARG A 72 -10.78 3.61 -16.28
N SER A 73 -9.68 3.85 -17.00
CA SER A 73 -9.61 3.51 -18.42
C SER A 73 -9.59 2.00 -18.64
N VAL A 74 -8.98 1.26 -17.71
CA VAL A 74 -9.02 -0.21 -17.67
C VAL A 74 -10.42 -0.71 -17.28
N ASP A 75 -11.00 -0.17 -16.20
CA ASP A 75 -12.32 -0.60 -15.73
C ASP A 75 -13.48 -0.12 -16.64
N GLY A 76 -13.32 1.03 -17.30
CA GLY A 76 -14.32 1.68 -18.17
C GLY A 76 -14.31 1.23 -19.63
N LEU A 77 -13.30 0.45 -20.04
CA LEU A 77 -13.26 -0.27 -21.32
C LEU A 77 -13.90 -1.67 -21.23
N LEU A 78 -14.83 -1.88 -20.31
CA LEU A 78 -15.88 -2.88 -20.50
C LEU A 78 -17.05 -2.28 -21.31
N PRO A 79 -16.89 -2.07 -22.63
CA PRO A 79 -17.91 -2.49 -23.57
C PRO A 79 -17.45 -3.77 -24.27
N ASP A 80 -18.44 -4.49 -24.82
CA ASP A 80 -18.39 -5.88 -25.25
C ASP A 80 -17.07 -6.40 -25.85
N PRO A 81 -16.70 -7.67 -25.55
CA PRO A 81 -15.42 -8.27 -25.93
C PRO A 81 -15.24 -8.55 -27.44
N THR A 82 -16.02 -7.93 -28.31
CA THR A 82 -16.11 -8.27 -29.74
C THR A 82 -15.64 -7.17 -30.70
N SER A 83 -15.25 -5.98 -30.24
CA SER A 83 -14.99 -4.86 -31.18
C SER A 83 -13.56 -4.31 -31.27
N LEU A 84 -12.57 -4.84 -30.54
CA LEU A 84 -11.19 -4.37 -30.70
C LEU A 84 -10.33 -5.34 -31.51
N PRO A 85 -9.72 -4.90 -32.63
CA PRO A 85 -8.63 -5.66 -33.22
C PRO A 85 -7.54 -5.78 -32.16
N ARG A 86 -7.18 -7.02 -31.82
CA ARG A 86 -6.07 -7.34 -30.91
C ARG A 86 -4.91 -6.37 -31.19
N PRO A 87 -4.40 -5.61 -30.21
CA PRO A 87 -3.13 -4.94 -30.40
C PRO A 87 -2.13 -6.04 -30.77
N ARG A 88 -1.53 -5.91 -31.95
CA ARG A 88 -0.54 -6.85 -32.46
C ARG A 88 0.58 -6.85 -31.43
N LEU A 89 0.59 -7.90 -30.61
CA LEU A 89 1.48 -8.11 -29.50
C LEU A 89 2.90 -7.73 -29.92
N LYS A 90 3.50 -6.75 -29.24
CA LYS A 90 4.95 -6.76 -29.05
C LYS A 90 5.25 -7.85 -28.01
N HIS A 91 5.00 -9.10 -28.39
CA HIS A 91 5.35 -10.29 -27.60
C HIS A 91 6.87 -10.39 -27.40
N ASP A 92 7.65 -9.59 -28.12
CA ASP A 92 9.10 -9.60 -28.10
C ASP A 92 9.71 -8.85 -26.91
N ALA A 93 8.92 -8.16 -26.07
CA ALA A 93 9.44 -7.49 -24.87
C ALA A 93 9.42 -8.37 -23.61
N CYS A 94 8.39 -9.23 -23.45
CA CYS A 94 8.20 -10.03 -22.24
C CYS A 94 9.07 -11.31 -22.20
N VAL A 95 9.45 -11.85 -23.36
CA VAL A 95 10.36 -13.02 -23.42
C VAL A 95 11.84 -12.60 -23.37
N LYS A 96 12.17 -11.37 -23.78
CA LYS A 96 13.56 -10.86 -23.73
C LYS A 96 14.04 -10.55 -22.31
N SER A 97 13.16 -10.17 -21.40
CA SER A 97 13.54 -9.88 -20.00
C SER A 97 13.82 -11.12 -19.15
N ARG A 98 13.68 -12.33 -19.69
CA ARG A 98 13.92 -13.59 -18.94
C ARG A 98 15.26 -14.28 -19.26
N ILE A 99 15.97 -13.86 -20.31
CA ILE A 99 17.27 -14.47 -20.70
C ILE A 99 18.46 -13.63 -20.20
N ASP A 100 18.29 -12.33 -20.00
CA ASP A 100 19.40 -11.47 -19.56
C ASP A 100 19.43 -11.35 -18.03
N GLY A 101 19.99 -12.38 -17.39
CA GLY A 101 20.39 -12.31 -16.00
C GLY A 101 21.58 -11.38 -15.79
N TYR A 102 21.44 -10.46 -14.82
CA TYR A 102 22.49 -9.80 -14.05
C TYR A 102 23.57 -8.98 -14.79
N SER A 103 23.44 -7.65 -14.77
CA SER A 103 24.55 -6.74 -14.39
C SER A 103 24.09 -5.28 -14.39
N GLY A 104 24.08 -4.62 -13.23
CA GLY A 104 23.81 -3.19 -13.13
C GLY A 104 22.89 -2.82 -11.97
N LEU A 105 23.48 -2.63 -10.79
CA LEU A 105 22.83 -1.99 -9.64
C LEU A 105 22.99 -0.47 -9.77
N GLU A 106 22.09 0.20 -10.49
CA GLU A 106 21.76 1.62 -10.29
C GLU A 106 20.29 1.82 -10.69
N GLY A 107 19.37 1.33 -9.86
CA GLY A 107 17.92 1.51 -10.06
C GLY A 107 17.49 2.90 -9.61
N SER A 108 17.23 3.78 -10.56
CA SER A 108 16.57 5.06 -10.36
C SER A 108 15.11 4.87 -9.96
N TYR A 109 14.57 5.83 -9.21
CA TYR A 109 13.23 5.87 -8.61
C TYR A 109 12.07 6.01 -9.63
N ASP A 110 12.24 5.49 -10.85
CA ASP A 110 11.28 5.52 -11.96
C ASP A 110 10.58 4.15 -12.19
N ASP A 111 10.94 3.10 -11.46
CA ASP A 111 10.40 1.72 -11.62
C ASP A 111 9.02 1.47 -10.95
N MET A 112 8.36 2.48 -10.39
CA MET A 112 7.07 2.29 -9.69
C MET A 112 5.84 2.35 -10.61
N GLU A 113 5.97 2.94 -11.79
CA GLU A 113 4.87 3.02 -12.77
C GLU A 113 4.61 1.64 -13.44
N ASP A 114 5.64 0.81 -13.58
CA ASP A 114 5.57 -0.52 -14.20
C ASP A 114 4.77 -1.54 -13.37
N VAL A 115 4.88 -1.49 -12.04
CA VAL A 115 4.22 -2.47 -11.15
C VAL A 115 2.68 -2.29 -11.15
N MET A 116 2.19 -1.08 -11.38
CA MET A 116 0.75 -0.82 -11.47
C MET A 116 0.19 -1.28 -12.82
N PHE A 117 0.94 -1.04 -13.91
CA PHE A 117 0.57 -1.48 -15.25
C PHE A 117 0.52 -3.01 -15.33
N LEU A 118 1.53 -3.70 -14.77
CA LEU A 118 1.60 -5.17 -14.71
C LEU A 118 0.41 -5.79 -13.96
N LYS A 119 -0.10 -5.14 -12.91
CA LYS A 119 -1.24 -5.64 -12.12
C LYS A 119 -2.58 -5.51 -12.87
N CYS A 120 -2.74 -4.49 -13.70
CA CYS A 120 -3.93 -4.33 -14.54
C CYS A 120 -3.94 -5.38 -15.66
N GLU A 121 -2.81 -5.59 -16.32
CA GLU A 121 -2.65 -6.60 -17.36
C GLU A 121 -2.93 -8.02 -16.83
N LEU A 122 -2.37 -8.39 -15.67
CA LEU A 122 -2.65 -9.68 -15.02
C LEU A 122 -4.14 -9.88 -14.66
N LYS A 123 -4.84 -8.80 -14.29
CA LYS A 123 -6.29 -8.87 -14.01
C LYS A 123 -7.09 -9.05 -15.30
N GLU A 124 -6.75 -8.31 -16.35
CA GLU A 124 -7.38 -8.45 -17.66
C GLU A 124 -7.18 -9.84 -18.25
N GLU A 125 -5.95 -10.37 -18.20
CA GLU A 125 -5.64 -11.74 -18.60
C GLU A 125 -6.46 -12.76 -17.80
N LYS A 126 -6.59 -12.58 -16.49
CA LYS A 126 -7.45 -13.41 -15.64
C LYS A 126 -8.92 -13.32 -16.02
N TYR A 127 -9.44 -12.13 -16.31
CA TYR A 127 -10.84 -11.95 -16.73
C TYR A 127 -11.08 -12.49 -18.14
N ALA A 128 -10.12 -12.38 -19.05
CA ALA A 128 -10.18 -12.96 -20.39
C ALA A 128 -10.19 -14.49 -20.33
N ALA A 129 -9.29 -15.08 -19.52
CA ALA A 129 -9.28 -16.52 -19.26
C ALA A 129 -10.61 -17.01 -18.68
N ARG A 130 -11.17 -16.28 -17.70
CA ARG A 130 -12.49 -16.60 -17.12
C ARG A 130 -13.62 -16.55 -18.16
N ARG A 131 -13.67 -15.50 -19.00
CA ARG A 131 -14.67 -15.37 -20.06
C ARG A 131 -14.56 -16.48 -21.10
N ALA A 132 -13.34 -16.92 -21.42
CA ALA A 132 -13.11 -18.01 -22.37
C ALA A 132 -13.65 -19.36 -21.89
N ILE A 133 -13.54 -19.65 -20.58
CA ILE A 133 -14.00 -20.93 -20.01
C ILE A 133 -15.47 -20.91 -19.56
N LEU A 134 -16.04 -19.73 -19.30
CA LEU A 134 -17.42 -19.55 -18.83
C LEU A 134 -18.48 -20.33 -19.62
N PRO A 135 -18.51 -20.33 -20.96
CA PRO A 135 -19.56 -21.05 -21.69
C PRO A 135 -19.54 -22.57 -21.46
N ILE A 136 -18.36 -23.15 -21.24
CA ILE A 136 -18.24 -24.59 -20.95
C ILE A 136 -18.77 -24.89 -19.54
N LEU A 137 -18.35 -24.09 -18.55
CA LEU A 137 -18.82 -24.24 -17.17
C LEU A 137 -20.33 -24.03 -17.04
N GLN A 138 -20.89 -23.07 -17.79
CA GLN A 138 -22.33 -22.82 -17.81
C GLN A 138 -23.09 -24.03 -18.37
N ALA A 139 -22.60 -24.62 -19.47
CA ALA A 139 -23.24 -25.80 -20.06
C ALA A 139 -23.21 -27.02 -19.11
N GLU A 140 -22.09 -27.25 -18.41
CA GLU A 140 -21.97 -28.32 -17.42
C GLU A 140 -22.95 -28.13 -16.24
N GLU A 141 -23.11 -26.90 -15.77
CA GLU A 141 -24.06 -26.58 -14.69
C GLU A 141 -25.50 -26.71 -15.17
N ASP A 142 -25.82 -26.24 -16.39
CA ASP A 142 -27.16 -26.38 -16.99
C ASP A 142 -27.55 -27.86 -17.14
N GLU A 143 -26.63 -28.73 -17.57
CA GLU A 143 -26.87 -30.19 -17.63
C GLU A 143 -27.12 -30.79 -16.24
N ARG A 144 -26.32 -30.42 -15.24
CA ARG A 144 -26.52 -30.86 -13.85
C ARG A 144 -27.86 -30.40 -13.31
N PHE A 145 -28.23 -29.15 -13.57
CA PHE A 145 -29.48 -28.56 -13.13
C PHE A 145 -30.69 -29.28 -13.72
N VAL A 146 -30.70 -29.54 -15.04
CA VAL A 146 -31.80 -30.29 -15.68
C VAL A 146 -31.95 -31.70 -15.11
N LYS A 147 -30.84 -32.40 -14.85
CA LYS A 147 -30.86 -33.73 -14.22
C LYS A 147 -31.48 -33.68 -12.82
N GLU A 148 -31.08 -32.70 -12.01
CA GLU A 148 -31.60 -32.55 -10.66
C GLU A 148 -33.07 -32.10 -10.66
N TRP A 149 -33.43 -31.22 -11.60
CA TRP A 149 -34.80 -30.77 -11.81
C TRP A 149 -35.74 -31.91 -12.19
N ASN A 150 -35.31 -32.81 -13.08
CA ASN A 150 -36.10 -33.98 -13.45
C ASN A 150 -36.33 -34.91 -12.25
N LYS A 151 -35.31 -35.19 -11.44
CA LYS A 151 -35.47 -35.96 -10.19
C LYS A 151 -36.46 -35.29 -9.24
N TYR A 152 -36.36 -33.97 -9.08
CA TYR A 152 -37.27 -33.21 -8.24
C TYR A 152 -38.72 -33.34 -8.70
N LEU A 153 -38.98 -33.25 -10.01
CA LEU A 153 -40.31 -33.43 -10.60
C LEU A 153 -40.84 -34.87 -10.46
N GLU A 154 -39.98 -35.88 -10.62
CA GLU A 154 -40.34 -37.30 -10.39
C GLU A 154 -40.72 -37.54 -8.92
N GLU A 155 -39.98 -36.95 -8.00
CA GLU A 155 -40.26 -37.02 -6.56
C GLU A 155 -41.53 -36.27 -6.18
N GLU A 156 -41.75 -35.08 -6.74
CA GLU A 156 -42.97 -34.31 -6.57
C GLU A 156 -44.19 -35.12 -7.07
N ALA A 157 -44.12 -35.72 -8.26
CA ALA A 157 -45.18 -36.56 -8.80
C ALA A 157 -45.50 -37.77 -7.92
N ARG A 158 -44.44 -38.40 -7.37
CA ARG A 158 -44.58 -39.57 -6.49
C ARG A 158 -45.26 -39.22 -5.17
N ILE A 159 -44.89 -38.08 -4.58
CA ILE A 159 -45.41 -37.62 -3.28
C ILE A 159 -46.83 -37.03 -3.42
N MET A 160 -47.09 -36.27 -4.49
CA MET A 160 -48.33 -35.49 -4.64
C MET A 160 -49.47 -36.24 -5.36
N LYS A 161 -49.29 -37.52 -5.68
CA LYS A 161 -50.28 -38.35 -6.40
C LYS A 161 -51.68 -38.37 -5.77
N ASP A 162 -51.78 -38.20 -4.45
CA ASP A 162 -53.01 -38.37 -3.69
C ASP A 162 -53.74 -37.03 -3.42
N VAL A 163 -53.16 -35.88 -3.82
CA VAL A 163 -53.70 -34.54 -3.54
C VAL A 163 -54.54 -34.03 -4.71
N PRO A 164 -55.84 -33.74 -4.53
CA PRO A 164 -56.71 -33.28 -5.61
C PRO A 164 -56.37 -31.84 -6.04
N GLY A 165 -56.27 -31.60 -7.35
CA GLY A 165 -56.06 -30.27 -7.93
C GLY A 165 -54.59 -29.83 -8.04
N TRP A 166 -53.65 -30.64 -7.58
CA TRP A 166 -52.22 -30.38 -7.74
C TRP A 166 -51.74 -30.75 -9.15
N LYS A 167 -51.04 -29.83 -9.83
CA LYS A 167 -50.40 -30.09 -11.12
C LYS A 167 -48.90 -30.10 -10.94
N VAL A 168 -48.27 -31.24 -11.22
CA VAL A 168 -46.82 -31.42 -11.10
C VAL A 168 -46.10 -30.48 -12.06
N GLY A 169 -45.08 -29.78 -11.57
CA GLY A 169 -44.24 -28.89 -12.38
C GLY A 169 -44.94 -27.60 -12.86
N GLU A 170 -46.09 -27.24 -12.29
CA GLU A 170 -46.73 -25.95 -12.57
C GLU A 170 -45.88 -24.81 -11.98
N SER A 171 -45.55 -23.81 -12.81
CA SER A 171 -44.73 -22.69 -12.35
C SER A 171 -45.50 -21.82 -11.36
N VAL A 172 -44.88 -21.52 -10.21
CA VAL A 172 -45.44 -20.59 -9.21
C VAL A 172 -45.64 -19.18 -9.78
N TYR A 173 -44.81 -18.80 -10.76
CA TYR A 173 -44.86 -17.50 -11.41
C TYR A 173 -45.78 -17.53 -12.63
N ASN A 174 -46.57 -16.46 -12.81
CA ASN A 174 -47.49 -16.30 -13.94
C ASN A 174 -46.83 -15.65 -15.18
N SER A 175 -45.60 -15.15 -15.03
CA SER A 175 -44.80 -14.72 -16.18
C SER A 175 -44.20 -15.96 -16.79
N GLY A 176 -44.56 -16.34 -18.02
CA GLY A 176 -43.99 -17.51 -18.74
C GLY A 176 -42.48 -17.47 -19.02
N LYS A 177 -41.73 -16.67 -18.27
CA LYS A 177 -40.26 -16.63 -18.19
C LYS A 177 -39.81 -17.65 -17.15
N TRP A 178 -38.73 -18.34 -17.45
CA TRP A 178 -38.07 -19.19 -16.47
C TRP A 178 -37.39 -18.33 -15.39
N VAL A 179 -37.51 -18.76 -14.14
CA VAL A 179 -36.91 -18.13 -12.95
C VAL A 179 -36.17 -19.24 -12.19
N PRO A 180 -34.92 -19.04 -11.76
CA PRO A 180 -34.21 -20.05 -10.98
C PRO A 180 -34.94 -20.35 -9.66
N PRO A 181 -34.98 -21.62 -9.22
CA PRO A 181 -35.62 -21.98 -7.96
C PRO A 181 -34.89 -21.34 -6.78
N SER A 182 -35.64 -20.88 -5.77
CA SER A 182 -35.06 -20.25 -4.59
C SER A 182 -34.55 -21.30 -3.59
N THR A 183 -33.35 -21.09 -3.05
CA THR A 183 -32.81 -21.91 -1.95
C THR A 183 -33.39 -21.48 -0.59
N GLY A 184 -34.11 -20.36 -0.52
CA GLY A 184 -34.69 -19.80 0.72
C GLY A 184 -33.72 -18.97 1.55
N GLU A 185 -32.42 -19.25 1.46
CA GLU A 185 -31.34 -18.45 2.04
C GLU A 185 -30.74 -17.50 0.99
N LEU A 186 -30.51 -16.23 1.34
CA LEU A 186 -30.01 -15.22 0.39
C LEU A 186 -28.57 -15.49 -0.11
N ARG A 187 -27.79 -16.35 0.58
CA ARG A 187 -26.37 -16.68 0.33
C ARG A 187 -25.98 -18.06 0.91
N PRO A 188 -26.35 -19.20 0.29
CA PRO A 188 -26.01 -20.54 0.83
C PRO A 188 -24.52 -20.90 0.75
N ASP A 189 -23.73 -20.10 0.03
CA ASP A 189 -22.28 -20.22 -0.16
C ASP A 189 -21.45 -19.48 0.91
N VAL A 190 -22.09 -18.66 1.75
CA VAL A 190 -21.45 -17.90 2.84
C VAL A 190 -21.95 -18.44 4.18
N TRP A 191 -21.19 -19.36 4.77
CA TRP A 191 -21.41 -19.91 6.11
C TRP A 191 -20.76 -19.03 7.17
#